data_AF-A0A840NIS4-F1
#
_entry.id   AF-A0A840NIS4-F1
#
_cell.length_a   1.000
_cell.length_b   1.000
_cell.length_c   1.000
_cell.angle_alpha   90.00
_cell.angle_beta   90.00
_cell.angle_gamma   90.00
#
_symmetry.space_group_name_H-M   'P 1'
#
loop_
_entity.id
_entity.type
_entity.pdbx_description
1 polymer ?
#
loop_
_entity_poly.entity_id
_entity_poly.type
_entity_poly.pdbx_seq_one_letter_code
_entity_poly.pdbx_strand_id
1 'polypeptide(L)'
;MELFTSLRPSERELAALLECARTLQRPTKVARPRFEALQKRAADADDVRDIIAACAPAEWDQHRPVVTVGHADQRAPRWTEDNRQEAPRDISIGRALRRLPDPASEEAAQRAHNLMEAYAATRLGVDDDTPAKPVQVDAVSVRPDSPTVYASGLDYDDAAKHPARGRCLVCNVEPSECDRRQRDGLCEDCRERGRPGLDVLPVNASRATRIRAVCAYRLAHAPHPLRALRAEWTRYTRDEDRRVIEDWVSRNVRTTRAVTLPAPRTAPERSRYQVRAAA
;
A
#
# COMPACT_ATOMS: atom_id res chain seq x y z
N MET A 1 -42.67 31.45 -23.73
CA MET A 1 -41.42 31.29 -24.51
C MET A 1 -40.62 32.58 -24.48
N GLU A 2 -40.42 33.14 -23.30
CA GLU A 2 -39.50 34.26 -23.03
C GLU A 2 -38.99 34.01 -21.60
N LEU A 3 -37.78 34.48 -21.26
CA LEU A 3 -37.01 34.21 -20.02
C LEU A 3 -35.90 33.13 -20.09
N PHE A 4 -35.20 33.01 -21.23
CA PHE A 4 -33.81 32.52 -21.25
C PHE A 4 -32.85 33.69 -21.51
N THR A 5 -32.99 34.76 -20.72
CA THR A 5 -32.05 35.88 -20.71
C THR A 5 -30.77 35.43 -19.98
N SER A 6 -29.84 34.88 -20.76
CA SER A 6 -28.38 34.96 -20.59
C SER A 6 -27.86 34.97 -19.14
N LEU A 7 -27.92 33.81 -18.46
CA LEU A 7 -27.08 33.52 -17.29
C LEU A 7 -25.63 33.38 -17.77
N ARG A 8 -24.95 34.52 -17.97
CA ARG A 8 -23.50 34.50 -18.06
C ARG A 8 -22.98 34.31 -16.64
N PRO A 9 -22.19 33.26 -16.37
CA PRO A 9 -21.59 33.10 -15.06
C PRO A 9 -20.71 34.31 -14.77
N SER A 10 -20.73 34.78 -13.53
CA SER A 10 -19.83 35.83 -13.10
C SER A 10 -18.37 35.36 -13.21
N GLU A 11 -17.43 36.29 -13.30
CA GLU A 11 -16.00 35.96 -13.37
C GLU A 11 -15.54 35.10 -12.19
N ARG A 12 -16.15 35.31 -11.01
CA ARG A 12 -15.87 34.53 -9.79
C ARG A 12 -16.36 33.09 -9.90
N GLU A 13 -17.55 32.88 -10.46
CA GLU A 13 -18.11 31.54 -10.69
C GLU A 13 -17.27 30.76 -11.71
N LEU A 14 -16.86 31.41 -12.80
CA LEU A 14 -15.99 30.80 -13.80
C LEU A 14 -14.62 30.42 -13.21
N ALA A 15 -14.03 31.30 -12.40
CA ALA A 15 -12.78 31.00 -11.71
C ALA A 15 -12.91 29.79 -10.77
N ALA A 16 -14.01 29.70 -10.01
CA ALA A 16 -14.29 28.58 -9.12
C ALA A 16 -14.45 27.25 -9.89
N LEU A 17 -15.18 27.25 -11.00
CA LEU A 17 -15.32 26.09 -11.88
C LEU A 17 -13.98 25.59 -12.42
N LEU A 18 -13.11 26.51 -12.87
CA LEU A 18 -11.77 26.17 -13.36
C LEU A 18 -10.89 25.58 -12.25
N GLU A 19 -10.96 26.11 -11.03
CA GLU A 19 -10.19 25.59 -9.90
C GLU A 19 -10.70 24.21 -9.44
N CYS A 20 -12.01 23.98 -9.49
CA CYS A 20 -12.61 22.66 -9.28
C CYS A 20 -12.12 21.66 -10.33
N ALA A 21 -12.18 22.01 -11.62
CA ALA A 21 -11.70 21.14 -12.71
C ALA A 21 -10.21 20.77 -12.56
N ARG A 22 -9.35 21.74 -12.22
CA ARG A 22 -7.92 21.48 -11.94
C ARG A 22 -7.71 20.59 -10.72
N THR A 23 -8.57 20.70 -9.73
CA THR A 23 -8.47 19.88 -8.51
C THR A 23 -8.89 18.44 -8.79
N LEU A 24 -9.92 18.22 -9.61
CA LEU A 24 -10.38 16.88 -10.02
C LEU A 24 -9.37 16.13 -10.90
N GLN A 25 -8.48 16.82 -11.60
CA GLN A 25 -7.39 16.18 -12.34
C GLN A 25 -6.31 15.55 -11.44
N ARG A 26 -6.33 15.84 -10.13
CA ARG A 26 -5.36 15.30 -9.17
C ARG A 26 -5.83 13.97 -8.56
N PRO A 27 -4.92 13.13 -8.05
CA PRO A 27 -5.30 11.95 -7.29
C PRO A 27 -6.21 12.29 -6.10
N THR A 28 -7.19 11.43 -5.79
CA THR A 28 -8.23 11.65 -4.76
C THR A 28 -7.67 12.07 -3.40
N LYS A 29 -6.52 11.48 -2.99
CA LYS A 29 -5.81 11.82 -1.74
C LYS A 29 -5.39 13.30 -1.65
N VAL A 30 -5.16 13.95 -2.78
CA VAL A 30 -4.75 15.37 -2.88
C VAL A 30 -5.93 16.26 -3.25
N ALA A 31 -6.86 15.75 -4.05
CA ALA A 31 -8.04 16.50 -4.49
C ALA A 31 -8.97 16.83 -3.32
N ARG A 32 -9.24 15.87 -2.43
CA ARG A 32 -10.14 16.05 -1.28
C ARG A 32 -9.74 17.19 -0.33
N PRO A 33 -8.53 17.23 0.26
CA PRO A 33 -8.15 18.33 1.15
C PRO A 33 -8.12 19.68 0.43
N ARG A 34 -7.88 19.70 -0.89
CA ARG A 34 -7.96 20.93 -1.68
C ARG A 34 -9.40 21.42 -1.84
N PHE A 35 -10.36 20.54 -2.08
CA PHE A 35 -11.78 20.91 -2.11
C PHE A 35 -12.26 21.43 -0.76
N GLU A 36 -11.85 20.82 0.35
CA GLU A 36 -12.15 21.33 1.70
C GLU A 36 -11.56 22.73 1.92
N ALA A 37 -10.34 22.99 1.43
CA ALA A 37 -9.73 24.32 1.48
C ALA A 37 -10.40 25.34 0.54
N LEU A 38 -10.97 24.90 -0.58
CA LEU A 38 -11.78 25.75 -1.48
C LEU A 38 -13.09 26.14 -0.83
N GLN A 39 -13.83 25.18 -0.25
CA GLN A 39 -15.06 25.44 0.48
C GLN A 39 -14.85 26.42 1.64
N LYS A 40 -13.76 26.25 2.41
CA LYS A 40 -13.41 27.20 3.49
C LYS A 40 -13.12 28.61 3.00
N ARG A 41 -12.44 28.76 1.86
CA ARG A 41 -12.15 30.08 1.26
C ARG A 41 -13.39 30.73 0.66
N ALA A 42 -14.36 29.94 0.22
CA ALA A 42 -15.64 30.41 -0.32
C ALA A 42 -16.71 30.64 0.75
N ALA A 43 -16.36 30.68 2.04
CA ALA A 43 -17.32 30.82 3.14
C ALA A 43 -18.17 32.09 3.04
N ASP A 44 -17.63 33.16 2.44
CA ASP A 44 -18.30 34.47 2.33
C ASP A 44 -19.11 34.64 1.03
N ALA A 45 -19.13 33.65 0.13
CA ALA A 45 -19.80 33.73 -1.16
C ALA A 45 -20.65 32.49 -1.45
N ASP A 46 -21.94 32.58 -1.15
CA ASP A 46 -22.89 31.47 -1.26
C ASP A 46 -22.92 30.83 -2.66
N ASP A 47 -22.97 31.63 -3.73
CA ASP A 47 -23.02 31.14 -5.11
C ASP A 47 -21.76 30.30 -5.47
N VAL A 48 -20.59 30.75 -5.01
CA VAL A 48 -19.31 30.05 -5.23
C VAL A 48 -19.24 28.77 -4.41
N ARG A 49 -19.75 28.79 -3.18
CA ARG A 49 -19.84 27.63 -2.30
C ARG A 49 -20.73 26.54 -2.91
N ASP A 50 -21.88 26.92 -3.48
CA ASP A 50 -22.80 26.00 -4.14
C ASP A 50 -22.18 25.36 -5.39
N ILE A 51 -21.44 26.14 -6.20
CA ILE A 51 -20.66 25.62 -7.32
C ILE A 51 -19.61 24.60 -6.86
N ILE A 52 -18.84 24.93 -5.81
CA ILE A 52 -17.80 24.02 -5.29
C ILE A 52 -18.44 22.75 -4.73
N ALA A 53 -19.58 22.86 -4.05
CA ALA A 53 -20.34 21.72 -3.54
C ALA A 53 -20.87 20.84 -4.67
N ALA A 54 -21.41 21.42 -5.74
CA ALA A 54 -21.88 20.69 -6.92
C ALA A 54 -20.75 19.99 -7.70
N CYS A 55 -19.52 20.53 -7.64
CA CYS A 55 -18.35 19.92 -8.28
C CYS A 55 -17.71 18.78 -7.45
N ALA A 56 -18.05 18.64 -6.17
CA ALA A 56 -17.47 17.62 -5.30
C ALA A 56 -18.06 16.23 -5.62
N PRO A 57 -17.22 15.18 -5.82
CA PRO A 57 -17.72 13.82 -6.05
C PRO A 57 -18.54 13.31 -4.86
N ALA A 58 -19.75 12.81 -5.13
CA ALA A 58 -20.67 12.28 -4.11
C ALA A 58 -20.07 11.13 -3.26
N GLU A 59 -19.11 10.40 -3.81
CA GLU A 59 -18.38 9.33 -3.13
C GLU A 59 -17.47 9.81 -1.98
N TRP A 60 -17.13 11.11 -1.93
CA TRP A 60 -16.30 11.65 -0.85
C TRP A 60 -17.05 11.82 0.47
N ASP A 61 -18.37 12.06 0.40
CA ASP A 61 -19.23 12.18 1.58
C ASP A 61 -19.53 10.81 2.22
N GLN A 62 -19.56 9.75 1.42
CA GLN A 62 -19.86 8.38 1.89
C GLN A 62 -18.80 7.81 2.85
N HIS A 63 -17.61 8.40 2.89
CA HIS A 63 -16.51 7.98 3.77
C HIS A 63 -16.22 8.98 4.88
N ARG A 64 -17.08 9.97 5.13
CA ARG A 64 -16.99 10.70 6.40
C ARG A 64 -17.49 9.73 7.46
N PRO A 65 -16.63 9.23 8.39
CA PRO A 65 -17.15 8.48 9.51
C PRO A 65 -18.15 9.40 10.19
N VAL A 66 -19.43 9.01 10.17
CA VAL A 66 -20.43 9.65 11.00
C VAL A 66 -19.92 9.41 12.41
N VAL A 67 -19.29 10.44 12.99
CA VAL A 67 -18.99 10.45 14.41
C VAL A 67 -20.36 10.51 15.06
N THR A 68 -20.93 9.34 15.32
CA THR A 68 -22.08 9.21 16.20
C THR A 68 -21.64 9.86 17.50
N VAL A 69 -22.21 11.02 17.81
CA VAL A 69 -22.06 11.73 19.09
C VAL A 69 -22.81 10.90 20.14
N GLY A 70 -22.37 9.67 20.35
CA GLY A 70 -22.74 8.83 21.47
C GLY A 70 -21.77 9.15 22.59
N HIS A 71 -22.24 9.92 23.57
CA HIS A 71 -21.61 10.12 24.88
C HIS A 71 -20.11 10.48 24.85
N ALA A 72 -19.78 11.67 24.34
CA ALA A 72 -18.45 12.25 24.49
C ALA A 72 -18.09 12.59 25.95
N ASP A 73 -19.08 12.64 26.86
CA ASP A 73 -18.89 12.99 28.27
C ASP A 73 -18.20 11.91 29.12
N GLN A 74 -17.85 10.75 28.55
CA GLN A 74 -17.20 9.65 29.30
C GLN A 74 -15.73 9.38 28.90
N ARG A 75 -15.13 10.18 28.03
CA ARG A 75 -13.69 10.05 27.68
C ARG A 75 -12.84 11.20 28.25
N ALA A 76 -13.03 11.51 29.52
CA ALA A 76 -11.91 12.08 30.26
C ALA A 76 -10.83 10.97 30.38
N PRO A 77 -9.55 11.22 30.04
CA PRO A 77 -8.48 10.27 30.33
C PRO A 77 -8.50 10.00 31.84
N ARG A 78 -8.83 8.78 32.24
CA ARG A 78 -8.69 8.37 33.63
C ARG A 78 -7.20 8.28 33.90
N TRP A 79 -6.64 9.33 34.48
CA TRP A 79 -5.32 9.30 35.09
C TRP A 79 -5.37 8.30 36.26
N THR A 80 -5.03 7.05 35.99
CA THR A 80 -4.79 6.04 37.01
C THR A 80 -3.36 6.18 37.55
N GLU A 81 -3.11 5.66 38.75
CA GLU A 81 -1.84 5.80 39.45
C GLU A 81 -0.65 5.30 38.61
N ASP A 82 -0.89 4.27 37.78
CA ASP A 82 0.09 3.65 36.88
C ASP A 82 0.53 4.51 35.69
N ASN A 83 -0.24 5.55 35.33
CA ASN A 83 -0.09 6.32 34.08
C ASN A 83 0.01 7.83 34.37
N ARG A 84 0.14 8.20 35.65
CA ARG A 84 0.37 9.57 36.11
C ARG A 84 1.57 10.25 35.46
N GLN A 85 2.58 9.49 35.03
CA GLN A 85 3.81 10.03 34.44
C GLN A 85 3.84 9.97 32.91
N GLU A 86 2.85 9.37 32.25
CA GLU A 86 2.79 9.36 30.79
C GLU A 86 2.26 10.70 30.26
N ALA A 87 2.93 11.27 29.28
CA ALA A 87 2.46 12.49 28.63
C ALA A 87 1.14 12.23 27.90
N PRO A 88 0.20 13.19 27.80
CA PRO A 88 -1.12 12.99 27.18
C PRO A 88 -1.12 12.47 25.73
N ARG A 89 0.03 12.48 25.05
CA ARG A 89 0.22 12.00 23.67
C ARG A 89 0.58 10.52 23.61
N ASP A 90 1.05 9.95 24.71
CA ASP A 90 1.55 8.57 24.80
C ASP A 90 0.52 7.59 25.38
N ILE A 91 -0.64 8.09 25.82
CA ILE A 91 -1.77 7.28 26.28
C ILE A 91 -2.36 6.54 25.08
N SER A 92 -1.82 5.38 24.78
CA SER A 92 -2.30 4.50 23.72
C SER A 92 -3.66 3.90 24.12
N ILE A 93 -4.75 4.45 23.56
CA ILE A 93 -6.16 4.04 23.83
C ILE A 93 -6.47 2.59 23.35
N GLY A 94 -5.47 1.81 22.91
CA GLY A 94 -5.66 0.52 22.23
C GLY A 94 -5.05 -0.71 22.90
N ARG A 95 -4.61 -0.66 24.17
CA ARG A 95 -3.88 -1.79 24.79
C ARG A 95 -4.69 -2.71 25.71
N ALA A 96 -5.97 -2.44 25.95
CA ALA A 96 -6.79 -3.19 26.91
C ALA A 96 -7.34 -4.54 26.40
N LEU A 97 -6.99 -4.99 25.17
CA LEU A 97 -7.38 -6.32 24.65
C LEU A 97 -6.17 -7.14 24.22
N ARG A 98 -5.06 -7.08 24.97
CA ARG A 98 -3.98 -8.06 24.79
C ARG A 98 -4.34 -9.34 25.52
N ARG A 99 -4.49 -10.38 24.70
CA ARG A 99 -4.47 -11.80 25.00
C ARG A 99 -3.67 -12.10 26.26
N LEU A 100 -4.25 -12.94 27.13
CA LEU A 100 -3.52 -13.63 28.19
C LEU A 100 -2.18 -14.14 27.65
N PRO A 101 -1.07 -13.95 28.38
CA PRO A 101 0.24 -14.46 27.98
C PRO A 101 0.14 -15.96 27.71
N ASP A 102 0.53 -16.37 26.50
CA ASP A 102 0.75 -17.77 26.21
C ASP A 102 2.05 -18.18 26.93
N PRO A 103 2.02 -19.15 27.86
CA PRO A 103 3.21 -19.58 28.59
C PRO A 103 4.34 -20.03 27.64
N ALA A 104 4.01 -20.53 26.44
CA ALA A 104 5.00 -20.87 25.43
C ALA A 104 5.76 -19.64 24.89
N SER A 105 5.12 -18.46 24.88
CA SER A 105 5.75 -17.19 24.47
C SER A 105 6.71 -16.66 25.54
N GLU A 106 6.41 -16.87 26.82
CA GLU A 106 7.28 -16.45 27.93
C GLU A 106 8.54 -17.31 27.98
N GLU A 107 8.41 -18.64 27.82
CA GLU A 107 9.56 -19.53 27.72
C GLU A 107 10.44 -19.23 26.51
N ALA A 108 9.85 -18.86 25.36
CA ALA A 108 10.59 -18.45 24.18
C ALA A 108 11.37 -17.13 24.42
N ALA A 109 10.75 -16.15 25.09
CA ALA A 109 11.40 -14.90 25.44
C ALA A 109 12.55 -15.12 26.44
N GLN A 110 12.35 -15.97 27.46
CA GLN A 110 13.39 -16.29 28.44
C GLN A 110 14.56 -17.03 27.80
N ARG A 111 14.30 -17.98 26.89
CA ARG A 111 15.37 -18.65 26.12
C ARG A 111 16.16 -17.66 25.28
N ALA A 112 15.50 -16.73 24.60
CA ALA A 112 16.18 -15.69 23.82
C ALA A 112 17.04 -14.77 24.70
N HIS A 113 16.55 -14.40 25.89
CA HIS A 113 17.29 -13.61 26.85
C HIS A 113 18.54 -14.33 27.35
N ASN A 114 18.41 -15.58 27.77
CA ASN A 114 19.54 -16.40 28.24
C ASN A 114 20.59 -16.61 27.12
N LEU A 115 20.16 -16.74 25.86
CA LEU A 115 21.05 -16.89 24.72
C LEU A 115 21.82 -15.60 24.40
N MET A 116 21.16 -14.44 24.52
CA MET A 116 21.81 -13.12 24.40
C MET A 116 22.80 -12.87 25.54
N GLU A 117 22.45 -13.25 26.77
CA GLU A 117 23.32 -13.10 27.93
C GLU A 117 24.55 -14.03 27.83
N ALA A 118 24.37 -15.27 27.41
CA ALA A 118 25.46 -16.20 27.12
C ALA A 118 26.38 -15.65 26.00
N TYR A 119 25.79 -15.12 24.92
CA TYR A 119 26.54 -14.51 23.84
C TYR A 119 27.35 -13.30 24.31
N ALA A 120 26.72 -12.39 25.07
CA ALA A 120 27.39 -11.22 25.64
C ALA A 120 28.53 -11.62 26.58
N ALA A 121 28.32 -12.61 27.46
CA ALA A 121 29.34 -13.12 28.36
C ALA A 121 30.53 -13.75 27.62
N THR A 122 30.30 -14.41 26.48
CA THR A 122 31.38 -14.98 25.66
C THR A 122 32.13 -13.96 24.79
N ARG A 123 31.55 -12.78 24.53
CA ARG A 123 32.17 -11.73 23.71
C ARG A 123 32.79 -10.58 24.51
N LEU A 124 32.40 -10.40 25.77
CA LEU A 124 33.01 -9.44 26.69
C LEU A 124 34.40 -9.96 27.10
N GLY A 125 35.42 -9.71 26.28
CA GLY A 125 36.82 -10.07 26.56
C GLY A 125 37.61 -10.64 25.40
N VAL A 126 37.04 -10.77 24.20
CA VAL A 126 37.85 -10.94 22.99
C VAL A 126 38.28 -9.55 22.56
N ASP A 127 39.46 -9.13 23.00
CA ASP A 127 40.15 -8.00 22.38
C ASP A 127 40.26 -8.32 20.88
N ASP A 128 39.69 -7.47 20.04
CA ASP A 128 39.83 -7.51 18.59
C ASP A 128 41.28 -7.15 18.16
N ASP A 129 42.28 -7.73 18.81
CA ASP A 129 43.70 -7.71 18.42
C ASP A 129 43.94 -8.73 17.29
N THR A 130 43.09 -8.69 16.27
CA THR A 130 43.44 -9.32 14.99
C THR A 130 44.29 -8.30 14.25
N PRO A 131 45.59 -8.57 13.97
CA PRO A 131 46.41 -7.63 13.22
C PRO A 131 45.73 -7.37 11.88
N ALA A 132 45.41 -6.09 11.65
CA ALA A 132 44.80 -5.61 10.42
C ALA A 132 45.58 -6.16 9.23
N LYS A 133 45.01 -7.18 8.56
CA LYS A 133 45.42 -7.53 7.20
C LYS A 133 45.09 -6.28 6.38
N PRO A 134 46.07 -5.61 5.73
CA PRO A 134 45.76 -4.50 4.86
C PRO A 134 44.98 -5.07 3.67
N VAL A 135 43.66 -4.96 3.72
CA VAL A 135 42.83 -5.08 2.53
C VAL A 135 43.21 -3.86 1.70
N GLN A 136 43.99 -4.09 0.63
CA GLN A 136 44.16 -3.13 -0.44
C GLN A 136 42.78 -2.91 -1.07
N VAL A 137 42.03 -1.94 -0.54
CA VAL A 137 40.91 -1.33 -1.24
C VAL A 137 41.51 -0.38 -2.26
N ASP A 138 41.57 -0.88 -3.50
CA ASP A 138 41.86 -0.04 -4.66
C ASP A 138 40.91 1.17 -4.65
N ALA A 139 41.51 2.33 -4.86
CA ALA A 139 40.92 3.65 -4.70
C ALA A 139 39.68 3.85 -5.58
N VAL A 140 38.50 3.61 -5.01
CA VAL A 140 37.24 4.17 -5.52
C VAL A 140 36.86 5.32 -4.60
N SER A 141 37.33 6.51 -5.01
CA SER A 141 36.84 7.85 -4.68
C SER A 141 35.78 7.92 -3.56
N VAL A 142 36.24 8.01 -2.31
CA VAL A 142 35.45 8.49 -1.17
C VAL A 142 35.08 9.95 -1.45
N ARG A 143 33.79 10.22 -1.65
CA ARG A 143 33.27 11.59 -1.71
C ARG A 143 33.36 12.22 -0.29
N PRO A 144 33.77 13.48 -0.14
CA PRO A 144 33.99 14.10 1.18
C PRO A 144 32.71 14.32 2.02
N ASP A 145 31.52 14.09 1.47
CA ASP A 145 30.25 14.47 2.10
C ASP A 145 29.35 13.26 2.47
N SER A 146 29.90 12.06 2.72
CA SER A 146 29.08 10.94 3.19
C SER A 146 28.85 11.02 4.70
N PRO A 147 27.59 11.01 5.18
CA PRO A 147 27.31 11.05 6.61
C PRO A 147 27.89 9.80 7.28
N THR A 148 28.72 10.03 8.31
CA THR A 148 29.15 9.08 9.35
C THR A 148 28.93 7.61 9.01
N VAL A 149 29.91 7.02 8.32
CA VAL A 149 30.07 5.56 8.27
C VAL A 149 30.33 5.10 9.71
N TYR A 150 29.38 4.36 10.30
CA TYR A 150 29.57 3.77 11.62
C TYR A 150 30.85 2.91 11.64
N ALA A 151 31.50 2.76 12.80
CA ALA A 151 32.83 2.17 12.98
C ALA A 151 33.05 0.78 12.32
N SER A 152 31.99 0.08 11.93
CA SER A 152 32.04 -1.18 11.17
C SER A 152 32.28 -1.04 9.67
N GLY A 153 32.30 0.18 9.11
CA GLY A 153 32.39 0.38 7.65
C GLY A 153 31.10 0.03 6.90
N LEU A 154 30.04 -0.39 7.61
CA LEU A 154 28.75 -0.77 7.05
C LEU A 154 27.79 0.40 7.13
N ASP A 155 27.31 0.85 5.96
CA ASP A 155 26.14 1.72 5.86
C ASP A 155 24.89 0.87 6.14
N TYR A 156 24.37 0.94 7.36
CA TYR A 156 23.18 0.19 7.76
C TYR A 156 21.93 0.60 6.99
N ASP A 157 21.85 1.85 6.51
CA ASP A 157 20.72 2.31 5.70
C ASP A 157 20.78 1.69 4.32
N ASP A 158 21.96 1.53 3.74
CA ASP A 158 22.14 0.83 2.48
C ASP A 158 22.02 -0.69 2.63
N ALA A 159 22.54 -1.27 3.72
CA ALA A 159 22.37 -2.69 4.04
C ALA A 159 20.91 -3.07 4.31
N ALA A 160 20.10 -2.14 4.82
CA ALA A 160 18.66 -2.32 5.00
C ALA A 160 17.86 -2.21 3.69
N LYS A 161 18.44 -1.65 2.62
CA LYS A 161 17.82 -1.65 1.28
C LYS A 161 17.99 -3.02 0.65
N HIS A 162 17.09 -3.94 0.98
CA HIS A 162 17.00 -5.17 0.20
C HIS A 162 16.64 -4.83 -1.25
N PRO A 163 17.34 -5.40 -2.26
CA PRO A 163 16.98 -5.18 -3.64
C PRO A 163 15.53 -5.62 -3.80
N ALA A 164 14.66 -4.73 -4.30
CA ALA A 164 13.23 -4.97 -4.40
C ALA A 164 12.98 -6.28 -5.17
N ARG A 165 12.71 -7.36 -4.43
CA ARG A 165 12.51 -8.69 -4.97
C ARG A 165 11.09 -8.80 -5.55
N GLY A 166 10.83 -9.85 -6.33
CA GLY A 166 9.52 -10.17 -6.90
C GLY A 166 8.38 -10.06 -5.87
N ARG A 167 7.12 -9.87 -6.30
CA ARG A 167 5.93 -9.79 -5.43
C ARG A 167 5.01 -10.89 -5.89
N CYS A 168 4.30 -11.51 -4.95
CA CYS A 168 3.28 -12.49 -5.25
C CYS A 168 2.28 -11.91 -6.25
N LEU A 169 1.98 -12.65 -7.30
CA LEU A 169 1.10 -12.21 -8.36
C LEU A 169 -0.37 -12.09 -7.90
N VAL A 170 -0.74 -12.71 -6.79
CA VAL A 170 -2.12 -12.66 -6.27
C VAL A 170 -2.26 -11.58 -5.20
N CYS A 171 -1.53 -11.71 -4.09
CA CYS A 171 -1.70 -10.84 -2.91
C CYS A 171 -0.71 -9.66 -2.86
N ASN A 172 0.25 -9.58 -3.80
CA ASN A 172 1.26 -8.52 -3.86
C ASN A 172 2.22 -8.43 -2.65
N VAL A 173 2.22 -9.46 -1.79
CA VAL A 173 3.19 -9.65 -0.69
C VAL A 173 4.54 -10.07 -1.26
N GLU A 174 5.63 -9.69 -0.61
CA GLU A 174 6.98 -10.13 -0.99
C GLU A 174 7.16 -11.62 -0.63
N PRO A 175 7.46 -12.50 -1.61
CA PRO A 175 7.63 -13.92 -1.33
C PRO A 175 8.96 -14.19 -0.62
N SER A 176 8.94 -15.22 0.23
CA SER A 176 10.14 -15.76 0.88
C SER A 176 11.20 -16.19 -0.14
N GLU A 177 12.43 -16.44 0.30
CA GLU A 177 13.45 -16.97 -0.61
C GLU A 177 13.09 -18.38 -1.13
N CYS A 178 12.51 -19.21 -0.27
CA CYS A 178 11.99 -20.53 -0.63
C CYS A 178 10.92 -20.42 -1.72
N ASP A 179 9.98 -19.49 -1.59
CA ASP A 179 8.95 -19.24 -2.61
C ASP A 179 9.55 -18.79 -3.95
N ARG A 180 10.57 -17.92 -3.90
CA ARG A 180 11.22 -17.43 -5.11
C ARG A 180 11.93 -18.54 -5.90
N ARG A 181 12.41 -19.58 -5.22
CA ARG A 181 13.03 -20.75 -5.88
C ARG A 181 12.02 -21.54 -6.71
N GLN A 182 10.73 -21.49 -6.38
CA GLN A 182 9.67 -22.15 -7.16
C GLN A 182 9.40 -21.49 -8.50
N ARG A 183 9.72 -20.19 -8.65
CA ARG A 183 9.58 -19.41 -9.90
C ARG A 183 8.15 -19.32 -10.46
N ASP A 184 7.15 -19.71 -9.68
CA ASP A 184 5.72 -19.65 -10.00
C ASP A 184 5.10 -18.25 -9.74
N GLY A 185 5.85 -17.36 -9.09
CA GLY A 185 5.39 -16.00 -8.77
C GLY A 185 4.36 -15.94 -7.64
N LEU A 186 4.23 -17.00 -6.83
CA LEU A 186 3.31 -17.06 -5.69
C LEU A 186 4.07 -17.02 -4.35
N CYS A 187 3.40 -16.55 -3.31
CA CYS A 187 3.80 -16.81 -1.93
C CYS A 187 3.16 -18.12 -1.43
N GLU A 188 3.72 -18.68 -0.37
CA GLU A 188 3.23 -19.90 0.30
C GLU A 188 1.71 -19.90 0.51
N ASP A 189 1.15 -18.89 1.19
CA ASP A 189 -0.29 -18.77 1.43
C ASP A 189 -1.16 -18.84 0.16
N CYS A 190 -0.71 -18.23 -0.94
CA CYS A 190 -1.47 -18.23 -2.18
C CYS A 190 -1.38 -19.59 -2.88
N ARG A 191 -0.23 -20.25 -2.76
CA ARG A 191 0.00 -21.59 -3.29
C ARG A 191 -0.84 -22.63 -2.55
N GLU A 192 -0.85 -22.59 -1.22
CA GLU A 192 -1.67 -23.49 -0.39
C GLU A 192 -3.17 -23.32 -0.64
N ARG A 193 -3.62 -22.10 -0.95
CA ARG A 193 -5.00 -21.82 -1.36
C ARG A 193 -5.33 -22.26 -2.79
N GLY A 194 -4.42 -22.95 -3.47
CA GLY A 194 -4.61 -23.45 -4.84
C GLY A 194 -4.79 -22.34 -5.87
N ARG A 195 -4.19 -21.16 -5.65
CA ARG A 195 -4.25 -20.08 -6.66
C ARG A 195 -3.40 -20.46 -7.87
N PRO A 196 -3.84 -20.13 -9.09
CA PRO A 196 -3.01 -20.35 -10.26
C PRO A 196 -1.75 -19.48 -10.15
N GLY A 197 -0.59 -20.07 -10.41
CA GLY A 197 0.70 -19.37 -10.55
C GLY A 197 1.02 -19.09 -12.00
N LEU A 198 2.28 -18.69 -12.26
CA LEU A 198 2.83 -18.73 -13.60
C LEU A 198 3.00 -20.18 -14.06
N ASP A 199 2.77 -20.40 -15.36
CA ASP A 199 3.20 -21.65 -15.99
C ASP A 199 4.69 -21.85 -15.77
N VAL A 200 5.09 -23.12 -15.60
CA VAL A 200 6.49 -23.49 -15.35
C VAL A 200 7.34 -23.05 -16.53
N LEU A 201 8.07 -21.96 -16.33
CA LEU A 201 9.01 -21.46 -17.33
C LEU A 201 10.28 -22.32 -17.31
N PRO A 202 10.90 -22.57 -18.48
CA PRO A 202 12.14 -23.34 -18.54
C PRO A 202 13.25 -22.65 -17.72
N VAL A 203 14.17 -23.44 -17.17
CA VAL A 203 15.20 -22.94 -16.23
C VAL A 203 16.06 -21.81 -16.83
N ASN A 204 16.26 -21.86 -18.15
CA ASN A 204 16.99 -20.89 -18.97
C ASN A 204 16.09 -19.80 -19.59
N ALA A 205 14.86 -19.61 -19.10
CA ALA A 205 13.96 -18.58 -19.62
C ALA A 205 14.57 -17.18 -19.49
N SER A 206 14.63 -16.49 -20.63
CA SER A 206 15.13 -15.12 -20.68
C SER A 206 14.30 -14.19 -19.78
N ARG A 207 14.90 -13.08 -19.35
CA ARG A 207 14.21 -12.06 -18.54
C ARG A 207 12.95 -11.55 -19.24
N ALA A 208 13.03 -11.29 -20.55
CA ALA A 208 11.89 -10.89 -21.36
C ALA A 208 10.76 -11.93 -21.36
N THR A 209 11.09 -13.22 -21.42
CA THR A 209 10.09 -14.32 -21.37
C THR A 209 9.35 -14.33 -20.03
N ARG A 210 10.09 -14.15 -18.92
CA ARG A 210 9.50 -14.05 -17.58
C ARG A 210 8.55 -12.85 -17.45
N ILE A 211 8.94 -11.69 -17.97
CA ILE A 211 8.09 -10.49 -17.97
C ILE A 211 6.81 -10.74 -18.76
N ARG A 212 6.91 -11.33 -19.97
CA ARG A 212 5.74 -11.67 -20.80
C ARG A 212 4.79 -12.63 -20.09
N ALA A 213 5.31 -13.64 -19.38
CA ALA A 213 4.49 -14.56 -18.59
C ALA A 213 3.74 -13.85 -17.46
N VAL A 214 4.40 -12.92 -16.75
CA VAL A 214 3.74 -12.07 -15.75
C VAL A 214 2.64 -11.22 -16.39
N CYS A 215 2.89 -10.60 -17.54
CA CYS A 215 1.89 -9.82 -18.24
C CYS A 215 0.67 -10.66 -18.65
N ALA A 216 0.90 -11.86 -19.18
CA ALA A 216 -0.15 -12.81 -19.54
C ALA A 216 -1.00 -13.19 -18.32
N TYR A 217 -0.34 -13.52 -17.20
CA TYR A 217 -1.02 -13.81 -15.95
C TYR A 217 -1.88 -12.64 -15.46
N ARG A 218 -1.33 -11.41 -15.46
CA ARG A 218 -2.08 -10.21 -15.04
C ARG A 218 -3.28 -9.95 -15.94
N LEU A 219 -3.16 -10.20 -17.24
CA LEU A 219 -4.27 -10.04 -18.17
C LEU A 219 -5.39 -11.07 -17.90
N ALA A 220 -5.03 -12.31 -17.59
CA ALA A 220 -5.99 -13.40 -17.36
C ALA A 220 -6.66 -13.36 -15.97
N HIS A 221 -5.93 -12.99 -14.92
CA HIS A 221 -6.36 -13.22 -13.54
C HIS A 221 -6.56 -11.97 -12.69
N ALA A 222 -6.06 -10.80 -13.10
CA ALA A 222 -6.23 -9.59 -12.29
C ALA A 222 -7.64 -9.01 -12.51
N PRO A 223 -8.32 -8.53 -11.43
CA PRO A 223 -9.64 -7.91 -11.55
C PRO A 223 -9.62 -6.63 -12.41
N HIS A 224 -8.48 -5.94 -12.45
CA HIS A 224 -8.24 -4.75 -13.25
C HIS A 224 -6.93 -4.89 -14.03
N PRO A 225 -6.94 -5.60 -15.18
CA PRO A 225 -5.72 -6.02 -15.87
C PRO A 225 -4.86 -4.84 -16.31
N LEU A 226 -5.45 -3.78 -16.85
CA LEU A 226 -4.71 -2.56 -17.26
C LEU A 226 -4.01 -1.87 -16.09
N ARG A 227 -4.68 -1.80 -14.93
CA ARG A 227 -4.10 -1.22 -13.72
C ARG A 227 -2.95 -2.08 -13.20
N ALA A 228 -3.11 -3.40 -13.24
CA ALA A 228 -2.06 -4.33 -12.83
C ALA A 228 -0.84 -4.27 -13.76
N LEU A 229 -1.05 -4.23 -15.08
CA LEU A 229 0.01 -4.08 -16.07
C LEU A 229 0.77 -2.76 -15.92
N ARG A 230 0.05 -1.66 -15.64
CA ARG A 230 0.68 -0.37 -15.34
C ARG A 230 1.50 -0.42 -14.05
N ALA A 231 1.02 -1.12 -13.03
CA ALA A 231 1.78 -1.30 -11.78
C ALA A 231 3.07 -2.09 -12.02
N GLU A 232 3.02 -3.15 -12.82
CA GLU A 232 4.24 -3.88 -13.22
C GLU A 232 5.19 -2.99 -14.03
N TRP A 233 4.69 -2.19 -14.98
CA TRP A 233 5.53 -1.25 -15.74
C TRP A 233 6.29 -0.26 -14.84
N THR A 234 5.59 0.34 -13.86
CA THR A 234 6.21 1.28 -12.90
C THR A 234 7.25 0.60 -12.01
N ARG A 235 7.05 -0.69 -11.73
CA ARG A 235 7.92 -1.47 -10.85
C ARG A 235 9.29 -1.75 -11.48
N TYR A 236 9.35 -2.04 -12.77
CA TYR A 236 10.63 -2.26 -13.43
C TYR A 236 11.40 -0.94 -13.54
N THR A 237 12.64 -0.95 -13.09
CA THR A 237 13.54 0.21 -13.13
C THR A 237 14.30 0.32 -14.44
N ARG A 238 14.50 -0.80 -15.13
CA ARG A 238 15.23 -0.84 -16.41
C ARG A 238 14.29 -0.54 -17.58
N ASP A 239 14.72 0.35 -18.47
CA ASP A 239 13.93 0.72 -19.64
C ASP A 239 13.76 -0.44 -20.63
N GLU A 240 14.72 -1.37 -20.70
CA GLU A 240 14.60 -2.61 -21.49
C GLU A 240 13.37 -3.44 -21.07
N ASP A 241 13.14 -3.60 -19.77
CA ASP A 241 12.03 -4.37 -19.22
C ASP A 241 10.69 -3.67 -19.48
N ARG A 242 10.66 -2.34 -19.33
CA ARG A 242 9.49 -1.51 -19.63
C ARG A 242 9.07 -1.62 -21.09
N ARG A 243 10.03 -1.59 -22.01
CA ARG A 243 9.78 -1.79 -23.45
C ARG A 243 9.19 -3.17 -23.74
N VAL A 244 9.62 -4.22 -23.05
CA VAL A 244 9.00 -5.56 -23.18
C VAL A 244 7.53 -5.53 -22.78
N ILE A 245 7.18 -4.82 -21.70
CA ILE A 245 5.78 -4.67 -21.25
C ILE A 245 4.98 -3.87 -22.26
N GLU A 246 5.50 -2.72 -22.71
CA GLU A 246 4.82 -1.87 -23.71
C GLU A 246 4.54 -2.63 -25.00
N ASP A 247 5.56 -3.32 -25.53
CA ASP A 247 5.44 -4.14 -26.73
C ASP A 247 4.38 -5.25 -26.53
N TRP A 248 4.45 -5.98 -25.42
CA TRP A 248 3.48 -7.03 -25.13
C TRP A 248 2.05 -6.48 -24.99
N VAL A 249 1.86 -5.37 -24.26
CA VAL A 249 0.56 -4.72 -24.06
C VAL A 249 -0.02 -4.27 -25.40
N SER A 250 0.79 -3.66 -26.27
CA SER A 250 0.34 -3.17 -27.57
C SER A 250 -0.26 -4.27 -28.46
N ARG A 251 0.28 -5.50 -28.35
CA ARG A 251 -0.15 -6.67 -29.14
C ARG A 251 -1.33 -7.43 -28.52
N ASN A 252 -1.41 -7.51 -27.19
CA ASN A 252 -2.34 -8.42 -26.51
C ASN A 252 -3.58 -7.73 -25.94
N VAL A 253 -3.48 -6.46 -25.53
CA VAL A 253 -4.57 -5.75 -24.86
C VAL A 253 -5.59 -5.18 -25.85
N ARG A 254 -5.17 -4.83 -27.08
CA ARG A 254 -6.10 -4.37 -28.13
C ARG A 254 -7.11 -5.44 -28.53
N THR A 255 -6.72 -6.70 -28.42
CA THR A 255 -7.54 -7.87 -28.75
C THR A 255 -8.58 -8.18 -27.67
N THR A 256 -8.34 -7.80 -26.42
CA THR A 256 -9.20 -8.20 -25.28
C THR A 256 -10.49 -7.37 -25.16
N ARG A 257 -10.57 -6.18 -25.80
CA ARG A 257 -11.80 -5.35 -25.76
C ARG A 257 -12.96 -5.95 -26.57
N ALA A 258 -12.69 -6.96 -27.41
CA ALA A 258 -13.71 -7.66 -28.20
C ALA A 258 -14.36 -8.85 -27.45
N VAL A 259 -13.86 -9.23 -26.27
CA VAL A 259 -14.31 -10.45 -25.58
C VAL A 259 -15.06 -10.10 -24.29
N THR A 260 -16.38 -10.18 -24.42
CA THR A 260 -17.34 -10.55 -23.37
C THR A 260 -17.59 -9.52 -22.27
N LEU A 261 -18.61 -8.69 -22.49
CA LEU A 261 -19.47 -8.23 -21.39
C LEU A 261 -19.94 -9.50 -20.64
N PRO A 262 -19.65 -9.66 -19.34
CA PRO A 262 -20.21 -10.76 -18.58
C PRO A 262 -21.74 -10.63 -18.65
N ALA A 263 -22.41 -11.70 -19.05
CA ALA A 263 -23.86 -11.78 -19.04
C ALA A 263 -24.36 -11.30 -17.66
N PRO A 264 -25.44 -10.48 -17.63
CA PRO A 264 -25.97 -9.95 -16.38
C PRO A 264 -26.21 -11.11 -15.42
N ARG A 265 -25.52 -11.07 -14.27
CA ARG A 265 -25.74 -12.02 -13.18
C ARG A 265 -27.22 -11.95 -12.84
N THR A 266 -27.99 -12.97 -13.21
CA THR A 266 -29.36 -13.16 -12.75
C THR A 266 -29.31 -13.13 -11.23
N ALA A 267 -30.02 -12.17 -10.65
CA ALA A 267 -30.04 -11.96 -9.21
C ALA A 267 -30.41 -13.27 -8.49
N PRO A 268 -29.78 -13.60 -7.36
CA PRO A 268 -30.19 -14.75 -6.57
C PRO A 268 -31.64 -14.54 -6.14
N GLU A 269 -32.47 -15.49 -6.56
CA GLU A 269 -33.87 -15.64 -6.19
C GLU A 269 -33.96 -15.56 -4.66
N ARG A 270 -34.61 -14.50 -4.16
CA ARG A 270 -34.82 -14.29 -2.73
C ARG A 270 -35.63 -15.47 -2.20
N SER A 271 -34.92 -16.44 -1.62
CA SER A 271 -35.47 -17.52 -0.82
C SER A 271 -36.39 -16.92 0.24
N ARG A 272 -37.70 -17.16 0.05
CA ARG A 272 -38.76 -16.83 1.00
C ARG A 272 -38.52 -17.65 2.27
N TYR A 273 -37.94 -17.04 3.29
CA TYR A 273 -38.06 -17.54 4.65
C TYR A 273 -39.54 -17.49 5.04
N GLN A 274 -40.21 -18.64 4.98
CA GLN A 274 -41.51 -18.85 5.61
C GLN A 274 -41.29 -18.92 7.12
N VAL A 275 -41.81 -17.91 7.83
CA VAL A 275 -41.98 -17.96 9.28
C VAL A 275 -43.12 -18.92 9.57
N ARG A 276 -42.81 -20.11 10.10
CA ARG A 276 -43.81 -20.96 10.78
C ARG A 276 -43.90 -20.49 12.23
N ALA A 277 -44.99 -19.79 12.56
CA ALA A 277 -45.44 -19.63 13.94
C ALA A 277 -45.98 -20.97 14.44
N ALA A 278 -45.44 -21.47 15.55
CA ALA A 278 -46.01 -22.58 16.29
C ALA A 278 -46.99 -22.02 17.34
N ALA A 279 -48.14 -22.69 17.42
CA ALA A 279 -49.19 -22.49 18.41
C ALA A 279 -48.78 -23.03 19.80
#